data_AF-A0A5C5ULG9-F1
#
_entry.id   AF-A0A5C5ULG9-F1
#
_cell.length_a   1.000
_cell.length_b   1.000
_cell.length_c   1.000
_cell.angle_alpha   90.00
_cell.angle_beta   90.00
_cell.angle_gamma   90.00
#
_symmetry.space_group_name_H-M   'P 1'
#
loop_
_entity.id
_entity.type
_entity.pdbx_description
1 polymer ?
#
loop_
_entity_poly.entity_id
_entity_poly.type
_entity_poly.pdbx_seq_one_letter_code
_entity_poly.pdbx_strand_id
1 'polypeptide(L)'
;MKKTAMISMMLIVAFGMAACNDGESELGKAQSGVESASALSSETSTAAIGDTSTKTSPPAVMSEAGPGEVSVEVDGNVLDEQFTPVVCTPDGPSLKLEGGVENSAEIDVTIDNPDAGPALGELQIKTHTLNVKIDDRTRAEATVTNDGTAWVIEGNGRHEGHENTELPATVKTRIVCPA
;
A
#
# COMPACT_ATOMS: atom_id res chain seq x y z
N MET A 1 13.89 14.56 56.70
CA MET A 1 12.50 14.62 57.18
C MET A 1 11.68 15.52 56.27
N LYS A 2 10.71 14.95 55.54
CA LYS A 2 9.42 15.56 55.14
C LYS A 2 8.60 14.49 54.41
N LYS A 3 7.40 14.23 54.93
CA LYS A 3 6.39 13.28 54.44
C LYS A 3 5.28 14.06 53.71
N THR A 4 4.77 13.51 52.60
CA THR A 4 3.42 13.66 52.01
C THR A 4 3.42 12.82 50.73
N ALA A 5 2.72 11.70 50.51
CA ALA A 5 1.37 11.18 50.78
C ALA A 5 0.28 11.63 49.78
N MET A 6 -0.29 10.62 49.08
CA MET A 6 -1.57 10.51 48.35
C MET A 6 -1.71 11.29 47.01
N ILE A 7 -2.50 10.90 45.99
CA ILE A 7 -3.75 10.13 45.90
C ILE A 7 -3.74 9.23 44.63
N SER A 8 -4.29 8.02 44.78
CA SER A 8 -4.72 7.10 43.72
C SER A 8 -6.06 7.55 43.12
N MET A 9 -6.21 7.52 41.79
CA MET A 9 -7.54 7.63 41.16
C MET A 9 -7.67 6.63 40.01
N MET A 10 -8.23 5.47 40.34
CA MET A 10 -8.87 4.53 39.42
C MET A 10 -10.04 5.22 38.72
N LEU A 11 -10.14 5.04 37.41
CA LEU A 11 -11.38 5.24 36.66
C LEU A 11 -11.76 3.89 36.05
N ILE A 12 -12.65 3.20 36.76
CA ILE A 12 -13.40 2.05 36.27
C ILE A 12 -14.65 2.63 35.61
N VAL A 13 -14.84 2.36 34.32
CA VAL A 13 -16.15 2.48 33.68
C VAL A 13 -16.59 1.08 33.31
N ALA A 14 -17.57 0.59 34.05
CA ALA A 14 -18.32 -0.63 33.76
C ALA A 14 -19.80 -0.27 33.82
N PHE A 15 -20.54 -0.54 32.74
CA PHE A 15 -21.98 -0.81 32.64
C PHE A 15 -22.24 -1.10 31.14
N GLY A 16 -22.94 -2.13 30.69
CA GLY A 16 -23.75 -3.13 31.35
C GLY A 16 -24.28 -4.09 30.27
N MET A 17 -24.75 -5.25 30.74
CA MET A 17 -25.10 -6.46 29.99
C MET A 17 -26.34 -6.32 29.08
N ALA A 18 -26.36 -7.07 27.98
CA ALA A 18 -27.53 -7.86 27.57
C ALA A 18 -27.06 -9.10 26.80
N ALA A 19 -27.65 -10.24 27.16
CA ALA A 19 -27.24 -11.59 26.82
C ALA A 19 -28.19 -12.25 25.79
N CYS A 20 -27.74 -13.41 25.27
CA CYS A 20 -28.51 -14.49 24.63
C CYS A 20 -29.08 -14.19 23.23
N ASN A 21 -29.25 -15.12 22.29
CA ASN A 21 -28.87 -16.52 22.03
C ASN A 21 -29.42 -16.83 20.61
N ASP A 22 -28.84 -17.81 19.92
CA ASP A 22 -29.24 -18.43 18.64
C ASP A 22 -30.75 -18.62 18.37
N GLY A 23 -31.13 -18.63 17.07
CA GLY A 23 -32.36 -19.29 16.56
C GLY A 23 -33.06 -18.67 15.33
N GLU A 24 -32.73 -19.18 14.14
CA GLU A 24 -33.58 -19.63 12.99
C GLU A 24 -34.90 -18.94 12.55
N SER A 25 -35.04 -18.81 11.21
CA SER A 25 -36.23 -18.96 10.32
C SER A 25 -37.17 -17.79 9.92
N GLU A 26 -37.03 -17.42 8.63
CA GLU A 26 -38.02 -17.44 7.53
C GLU A 26 -39.19 -16.41 7.32
N LEU A 27 -39.39 -16.09 6.01
CA LEU A 27 -40.55 -15.55 5.26
C LEU A 27 -40.85 -14.02 5.31
N GLY A 28 -41.15 -13.29 4.22
CA GLY A 28 -41.33 -13.62 2.80
C GLY A 28 -41.74 -12.39 1.92
N LYS A 29 -41.13 -12.29 0.73
CA LYS A 29 -41.63 -12.02 -0.65
C LYS A 29 -42.86 -11.11 -0.95
N ALA A 30 -42.66 -10.15 -1.87
CA ALA A 30 -43.44 -9.83 -3.11
C ALA A 30 -42.79 -8.58 -3.76
N GLN A 31 -42.22 -8.50 -4.98
CA GLN A 31 -42.55 -8.88 -6.37
C GLN A 31 -43.58 -7.97 -7.09
N SER A 32 -43.14 -7.47 -8.27
CA SER A 32 -43.90 -6.89 -9.41
C SER A 32 -44.07 -5.36 -9.41
N GLY A 33 -43.80 -4.61 -10.48
CA GLY A 33 -43.48 -5.00 -11.84
C GLY A 33 -43.13 -3.79 -12.73
N VAL A 34 -42.58 -4.16 -13.89
CA VAL A 34 -42.22 -3.40 -15.10
C VAL A 34 -43.27 -2.38 -15.54
N GLU A 35 -42.84 -1.22 -16.05
CA GLU A 35 -43.32 -0.68 -17.34
C GLU A 35 -42.41 0.46 -17.85
N SER A 36 -41.93 0.28 -19.08
CA SER A 36 -41.16 1.23 -19.87
C SER A 36 -42.09 2.14 -20.66
N ALA A 37 -41.72 3.40 -20.89
CA ALA A 37 -42.29 4.18 -22.00
C ALA A 37 -41.27 5.20 -22.55
N SER A 38 -41.09 5.11 -23.87
CA SER A 38 -40.20 5.89 -24.72
C SER A 38 -40.80 7.23 -25.20
N ALA A 39 -39.89 8.08 -25.73
CA ALA A 39 -40.10 9.13 -26.74
C ALA A 39 -40.68 10.48 -26.23
N LEU A 40 -40.35 11.67 -26.76
CA LEU A 40 -39.88 12.07 -28.09
C LEU A 40 -39.27 13.51 -28.05
N SER A 41 -38.28 13.74 -28.92
CA SER A 41 -37.73 14.97 -29.55
C SER A 41 -38.17 16.40 -29.13
N SER A 42 -37.18 17.32 -29.03
CA SER A 42 -36.90 18.33 -30.08
C SER A 42 -35.83 19.38 -29.69
N GLU A 43 -34.72 19.33 -30.43
CA GLU A 43 -33.92 20.41 -31.05
C GLU A 43 -33.84 21.81 -30.40
N THR A 44 -32.62 22.24 -30.07
CA THR A 44 -32.02 23.50 -30.55
C THR A 44 -30.49 23.41 -30.41
N SER A 45 -29.79 23.38 -31.55
CA SER A 45 -28.34 23.62 -31.64
C SER A 45 -28.04 25.11 -31.45
N THR A 46 -26.93 25.47 -30.78
CA THR A 46 -25.91 26.43 -31.27
C THR A 46 -24.69 26.47 -30.32
N ALA A 47 -23.51 26.35 -30.94
CA ALA A 47 -22.16 26.79 -30.54
C ALA A 47 -21.42 26.10 -29.37
N ALA A 48 -20.39 25.34 -29.77
CA ALA A 48 -19.26 24.90 -28.97
C ALA A 48 -18.34 26.07 -28.58
N ILE A 49 -17.81 26.04 -27.35
CA ILE A 49 -16.43 26.43 -27.00
C ILE A 49 -16.04 25.82 -25.65
N GLY A 50 -14.84 25.23 -25.58
CA GLY A 50 -14.08 25.11 -24.33
C GLY A 50 -13.96 23.71 -23.75
N ASP A 51 -13.11 22.88 -24.35
CA ASP A 51 -12.44 21.76 -23.68
C ASP A 51 -11.89 22.19 -22.32
N THR A 52 -12.40 21.58 -21.25
CA THR A 52 -11.56 21.16 -20.11
C THR A 52 -12.26 19.98 -19.45
N SER A 53 -12.19 18.82 -20.10
CA SER A 53 -12.46 17.56 -19.40
C SER A 53 -11.28 17.31 -18.46
N THR A 54 -11.36 17.83 -17.24
CA THR A 54 -10.41 17.47 -16.18
C THR A 54 -10.60 15.98 -15.92
N LYS A 55 -9.73 15.17 -16.53
CA LYS A 55 -9.64 13.73 -16.30
C LYS A 55 -9.11 13.54 -14.88
N THR A 56 -10.01 13.57 -13.89
CA THR A 56 -9.72 13.03 -12.57
C THR A 56 -9.53 11.53 -12.74
N SER A 57 -8.27 11.09 -12.86
CA SER A 57 -7.94 9.68 -12.66
C SER A 57 -8.25 9.32 -11.19
N PRO A 58 -8.91 8.19 -10.93
CA PRO A 58 -9.01 7.67 -9.57
C PRO A 58 -7.61 7.40 -9.01
N PRO A 59 -7.39 7.49 -7.68
CA PRO A 59 -6.12 7.12 -7.09
C PRO A 59 -5.81 5.67 -7.46
N ALA A 60 -4.64 5.43 -8.06
CA ALA A 60 -4.21 4.10 -8.42
C ALA A 60 -4.05 3.29 -7.13
N VAL A 61 -4.97 2.36 -6.89
CA VAL A 61 -4.82 1.39 -5.81
C VAL A 61 -3.75 0.42 -6.28
N MET A 62 -2.67 0.26 -5.52
CA MET A 62 -1.66 -0.76 -5.78
C MET A 62 -2.36 -2.12 -5.95
N SER A 63 -2.27 -2.71 -7.14
CA SER A 63 -2.92 -3.98 -7.49
C SER A 63 -2.36 -5.13 -6.65
N GLU A 64 -3.15 -6.19 -6.45
CA GLU A 64 -2.62 -7.48 -5.98
C GLU A 64 -1.61 -8.01 -7.01
N ALA A 65 -0.32 -7.85 -6.72
CA ALA A 65 0.75 -8.57 -7.39
C ALA A 65 0.48 -10.10 -7.32
N GLY A 66 0.54 -10.79 -8.47
CA GLY A 66 0.57 -12.23 -8.62
C GLY A 66 1.95 -12.84 -8.26
N PRO A 67 2.10 -14.17 -8.24
CA PRO A 67 3.36 -14.81 -7.89
C PRO A 67 4.49 -14.36 -8.82
N GLY A 68 5.59 -13.86 -8.24
CA GLY A 68 6.72 -13.34 -8.99
C GLY A 68 6.53 -11.92 -9.52
N GLU A 69 5.61 -11.14 -8.95
CA GLU A 69 5.35 -9.76 -9.33
C GLU A 69 5.78 -8.78 -8.21
N VAL A 70 6.10 -7.56 -8.62
CA VAL A 70 6.31 -6.42 -7.72
C VAL A 70 5.45 -5.26 -8.18
N SER A 71 4.83 -4.57 -7.23
CA SER A 71 4.26 -3.25 -7.44
C SER A 71 5.02 -2.23 -6.59
N VAL A 72 5.34 -1.09 -7.19
CA VAL A 72 6.08 -0.01 -6.53
C VAL A 72 5.31 1.29 -6.70
N GLU A 73 5.21 2.05 -5.62
CA GLU A 73 4.67 3.40 -5.58
C GLU A 73 5.71 4.34 -4.96
N VAL A 74 6.00 5.44 -5.63
CA VAL A 74 6.88 6.49 -5.14
C VAL A 74 6.16 7.84 -5.22
N ASP A 75 6.12 8.54 -4.10
CA ASP A 75 5.44 9.85 -3.96
C ASP A 75 3.98 9.83 -4.42
N GLY A 76 3.27 8.73 -4.18
CA GLY A 76 1.88 8.54 -4.61
C GLY A 76 1.71 8.12 -6.08
N ASN A 77 2.80 7.92 -6.82
CA ASN A 77 2.78 7.49 -8.21
C ASN A 77 3.17 6.01 -8.31
N VAL A 78 2.24 5.18 -8.78
CA VAL A 78 2.53 3.78 -9.10
C VAL A 78 3.41 3.74 -10.35
N LEU A 79 4.49 2.98 -10.27
CA LEU A 79 5.43 2.77 -11.36
C LEU A 79 4.84 1.79 -12.38
N ASP A 80 4.94 2.12 -13.67
CA ASP A 80 4.46 1.29 -14.79
C ASP A 80 5.51 0.26 -15.24
N GLU A 81 6.69 0.28 -14.62
CA GLU A 81 7.80 -0.62 -14.88
C GLU A 81 7.54 -2.06 -14.40
N GLN A 82 8.07 -3.02 -15.14
CA GLN A 82 8.03 -4.43 -14.75
C GLN A 82 9.32 -4.83 -14.04
N PHE A 83 9.23 -5.12 -12.74
CA PHE A 83 10.32 -5.62 -11.93
C PHE A 83 10.35 -7.16 -11.94
N THR A 84 10.40 -7.74 -13.13
CA THR A 84 10.48 -9.20 -13.33
C THR A 84 11.80 -9.57 -14.00
N PRO A 85 12.44 -10.70 -13.64
CA PRO A 85 11.97 -11.73 -12.70
C PRO A 85 12.07 -11.29 -11.23
N VAL A 86 11.30 -11.93 -10.34
CA VAL A 86 11.44 -11.78 -8.88
C VAL A 86 12.11 -13.00 -8.30
N VAL A 87 13.09 -12.79 -7.42
CA VAL A 87 13.84 -13.82 -6.71
C VAL A 87 13.81 -13.50 -5.22
N CYS A 88 13.44 -14.50 -4.41
CA CYS A 88 13.46 -14.40 -2.96
C CYS A 88 14.47 -15.40 -2.39
N THR A 89 15.55 -14.91 -1.79
CA THR A 89 16.67 -15.72 -1.34
C THR A 89 16.89 -15.54 0.17
N PRO A 90 16.76 -16.60 0.98
CA PRO A 90 17.20 -16.57 2.36
C PRO A 90 18.71 -16.30 2.45
N ASP A 91 19.12 -15.34 3.27
CA ASP A 91 20.52 -14.96 3.47
C ASP A 91 20.81 -14.82 4.98
N GLY A 92 21.13 -15.94 5.62
CA GLY A 92 21.36 -16.00 7.06
C GLY A 92 20.11 -15.60 7.86
N PRO A 93 20.17 -14.57 8.73
CA PRO A 93 19.01 -14.07 9.48
C PRO A 93 18.09 -13.16 8.66
N SER A 94 18.41 -12.91 7.39
CA SER A 94 17.72 -11.97 6.53
C SER A 94 17.12 -12.66 5.30
N LEU A 95 16.22 -11.97 4.63
CA LEU A 95 15.63 -12.37 3.36
C LEU A 95 15.92 -11.30 2.32
N LYS A 96 16.52 -11.69 1.19
CA LYS A 96 16.73 -10.83 0.04
C LYS A 96 15.60 -11.00 -0.96
N LEU A 97 15.02 -9.90 -1.40
CA LEU A 97 14.01 -9.84 -2.45
C LEU A 97 14.58 -8.98 -3.58
N GLU A 98 14.82 -9.60 -4.72
CA GLU A 98 15.38 -8.96 -5.90
C GLU A 98 14.34 -9.03 -7.02
N GLY A 99 14.05 -7.92 -7.67
CA GLY A 99 13.08 -7.84 -8.75
C GLY A 99 13.63 -7.07 -9.94
N GLY A 100 13.43 -7.60 -11.15
CA GLY A 100 13.80 -6.92 -12.38
C GLY A 100 15.21 -7.23 -12.87
N VAL A 101 15.77 -6.29 -13.64
CA VAL A 101 17.08 -6.43 -14.30
C VAL A 101 17.84 -5.12 -14.21
N GLU A 102 19.11 -5.20 -13.81
CA GLU A 102 20.03 -4.07 -13.74
C GLU A 102 20.00 -3.24 -15.04
N ASN A 103 20.07 -1.90 -14.89
CA ASN A 103 20.02 -0.92 -15.98
C ASN A 103 18.68 -0.84 -16.74
N SER A 104 17.61 -1.47 -16.27
CA SER A 104 16.26 -1.29 -16.81
C SER A 104 15.28 -0.82 -15.74
N ALA A 105 14.81 -1.76 -14.92
CA ALA A 105 14.01 -1.52 -13.73
C ALA A 105 14.41 -2.61 -12.74
N GLU A 106 14.87 -2.20 -11.57
CA GLU A 106 15.42 -3.07 -10.55
C GLU A 106 14.93 -2.60 -9.18
N ILE A 107 14.63 -3.56 -8.33
CA ILE A 107 14.31 -3.35 -6.93
C ILE A 107 15.08 -4.38 -6.09
N ASP A 108 15.78 -3.87 -5.09
CA ASP A 108 16.54 -4.65 -4.12
C ASP A 108 15.98 -4.36 -2.73
N VAL A 109 15.53 -5.40 -2.03
CA VAL A 109 15.07 -5.29 -0.64
C VAL A 109 15.75 -6.34 0.21
N THR A 110 16.31 -5.91 1.33
CA THR A 110 16.74 -6.81 2.40
C THR A 110 15.80 -6.65 3.58
N ILE A 111 15.25 -7.76 4.07
CA ILE A 111 14.41 -7.82 5.26
C ILE A 111 15.17 -8.59 6.33
N ASP A 112 15.40 -7.94 7.47
CA ASP A 112 16.04 -8.55 8.63
C ASP A 112 15.00 -9.22 9.52
N ASN A 113 15.33 -10.40 10.06
CA ASN A 113 14.47 -11.19 10.95
C ASN A 113 13.05 -11.43 10.38
N PRO A 114 12.92 -11.98 9.16
CA PRO A 114 11.63 -12.07 8.46
C PRO A 114 10.55 -12.80 9.26
N ASP A 115 10.93 -13.80 10.07
CA ASP A 115 9.99 -14.62 10.83
C ASP A 115 9.63 -14.06 12.22
N ALA A 116 10.40 -13.09 12.73
CA ALA A 116 10.33 -12.68 14.13
C ALA A 116 10.59 -11.18 14.28
N GLY A 117 9.61 -10.38 13.86
CA GLY A 117 9.70 -8.92 13.85
C GLY A 117 10.48 -8.41 12.65
N PRO A 118 9.90 -8.54 11.44
CA PRO A 118 10.56 -8.13 10.21
C PRO A 118 10.89 -6.64 10.27
N ALA A 119 12.13 -6.32 9.96
CA ALA A 119 12.63 -4.95 9.86
C ALA A 119 13.28 -4.75 8.50
N LEU A 120 13.24 -3.51 8.01
CA LEU A 120 13.94 -3.20 6.78
C LEU A 120 15.46 -3.21 7.05
N GLY A 121 16.21 -3.89 6.19
CA GLY A 121 17.68 -3.86 6.13
C GLY A 121 18.18 -2.92 5.03
N GLU A 122 17.57 -2.95 3.85
CA GLU A 122 17.82 -1.98 2.76
C GLU A 122 16.63 -2.01 1.80
N LEU A 123 16.33 -0.88 1.16
CA LEU A 123 15.48 -0.82 -0.03
C LEU A 123 16.10 0.11 -1.05
N GLN A 124 16.27 -0.35 -2.28
CA GLN A 124 16.66 0.45 -3.42
C GLN A 124 15.75 0.15 -4.62
N ILE A 125 15.30 1.19 -5.31
CA ILE A 125 14.53 1.12 -6.54
C ILE A 125 15.29 1.93 -7.59
N LYS A 126 15.66 1.29 -8.70
CA LYS A 126 16.30 1.94 -9.85
C LYS A 126 15.46 1.72 -11.10
N THR A 127 15.19 2.79 -11.83
CA THR A 127 14.68 2.75 -13.20
C THR A 127 15.53 3.70 -14.05
N HIS A 128 15.21 3.81 -15.34
CA HIS A 128 15.86 4.80 -16.22
C HIS A 128 15.70 6.25 -15.76
N THR A 129 14.65 6.56 -15.00
CA THR A 129 14.32 7.94 -14.60
C THR A 129 14.24 8.13 -13.08
N LEU A 130 14.38 7.04 -12.32
CA LEU A 130 14.19 7.03 -10.89
C LEU A 130 15.35 6.31 -10.21
N ASN A 131 15.87 6.89 -9.15
CA ASN A 131 16.73 6.17 -8.22
C ASN A 131 16.31 6.59 -6.82
N VAL A 132 15.72 5.68 -6.06
CA VAL A 132 15.22 5.93 -4.71
C VAL A 132 15.77 4.88 -3.77
N LYS A 133 16.18 5.31 -2.58
CA LYS A 133 16.59 4.39 -1.51
C LYS A 133 15.95 4.75 -0.17
N ILE A 134 15.72 3.73 0.64
CA ILE A 134 15.54 3.87 2.09
C ILE A 134 16.84 3.39 2.73
N ASP A 135 17.60 4.31 3.33
CA ASP A 135 18.90 4.01 3.93
C ASP A 135 18.89 4.13 5.47
N ASP A 136 20.05 3.95 6.10
CA ASP A 136 20.23 3.98 7.56
C ASP A 136 19.57 5.18 8.26
N ARG A 137 19.35 6.31 7.56
CA ARG A 137 18.76 7.52 8.15
C ARG A 137 17.26 7.37 8.43
N THR A 138 16.54 6.61 7.62
CA THR A 138 15.06 6.49 7.69
C THR A 138 14.57 5.05 7.74
N ARG A 139 15.47 4.07 7.57
CA ARG A 139 15.16 2.64 7.57
C ARG A 139 14.44 2.16 8.83
N ALA A 140 14.83 2.67 10.01
CA ALA A 140 14.20 2.30 11.28
C ALA A 140 12.74 2.76 11.41
N GLU A 141 12.32 3.71 10.56
CA GLU A 141 10.94 4.22 10.50
C GLU A 141 10.09 3.45 9.48
N ALA A 142 10.72 2.64 8.61
CA ALA A 142 10.01 1.85 7.62
C ALA A 142 9.23 0.73 8.31
N THR A 143 8.00 0.51 7.83
CA THR A 143 7.16 -0.60 8.23
C THR A 143 7.35 -1.74 7.25
N VAL A 144 7.67 -2.93 7.76
CA VAL A 144 7.75 -4.15 6.97
C VAL A 144 6.71 -5.12 7.49
N THR A 145 5.84 -5.61 6.61
CA THR A 145 4.81 -6.59 6.95
C THR A 145 4.79 -7.72 5.94
N ASN A 146 4.41 -8.91 6.40
CA ASN A 146 4.10 -10.05 5.55
C ASN A 146 2.64 -10.42 5.79
N ASP A 147 1.81 -10.42 4.73
CA ASP A 147 0.38 -10.76 4.81
C ASP A 147 0.10 -12.26 4.58
N GLY A 148 1.15 -13.09 4.48
CA GLY A 148 1.10 -14.51 4.12
C GLY A 148 1.26 -14.76 2.61
N THR A 149 1.10 -13.74 1.78
CA THR A 149 1.24 -13.83 0.32
C THR A 149 2.29 -12.87 -0.23
N ALA A 150 2.46 -11.71 0.39
CA ALA A 150 3.33 -10.65 -0.07
C ALA A 150 4.09 -10.01 1.09
N TRP A 151 5.27 -9.49 0.76
CA TRP A 151 5.99 -8.52 1.57
C TRP A 151 5.53 -7.12 1.19
N VAL A 152 5.10 -6.34 2.19
CA VAL A 152 4.73 -4.93 2.02
C VAL A 152 5.71 -4.08 2.82
N ILE A 153 6.35 -3.14 2.15
CA ILE A 153 7.30 -2.20 2.74
C ILE A 153 6.78 -0.79 2.51
N GLU A 154 6.64 -0.01 3.58
CA GLU A 154 6.25 1.40 3.53
C GLU A 154 7.25 2.23 4.32
N GLY A 155 7.75 3.33 3.76
CA GLY A 155 8.70 4.17 4.48
C GLY A 155 9.10 5.44 3.74
N ASN A 156 9.89 6.26 4.42
CA ASN A 156 10.47 7.47 3.87
C ASN A 156 11.84 7.15 3.28
N GLY A 157 12.05 7.48 2.02
CA GLY A 157 13.32 7.33 1.31
C GLY A 157 13.86 8.66 0.81
N ARG A 158 14.81 8.58 -0.11
CA ARG A 158 15.33 9.74 -0.85
C ARG A 158 15.54 9.40 -2.32
N HIS A 159 15.19 10.33 -3.19
CA HIS A 159 15.65 10.37 -4.57
C HIS A 159 17.16 10.64 -4.58
N GLU A 160 17.94 9.77 -5.21
CA GLU A 160 19.34 9.98 -5.49
C GLU A 160 19.48 10.64 -6.87
N GLY A 161 19.73 11.95 -6.89
CA GLY A 161 19.98 12.69 -8.12
C GLY A 161 21.45 12.70 -8.53
N HIS A 162 21.71 13.17 -9.76
CA HIS A 162 23.03 13.66 -10.12
C HIS A 162 23.41 14.88 -9.27
N GLU A 163 24.70 15.04 -8.96
CA GLU A 163 25.26 16.15 -8.16
C GLU A 163 24.96 16.12 -6.64
N ASN A 164 24.72 14.93 -6.05
CA ASN A 164 24.46 14.74 -4.61
C ASN A 164 23.23 15.50 -4.09
N THR A 165 22.29 15.82 -4.97
CA THR A 165 21.00 16.35 -4.55
C THR A 165 20.15 15.18 -4.09
N GLU A 166 19.97 15.04 -2.78
CA GLU A 166 19.03 14.07 -2.20
C GLU A 166 17.71 14.78 -1.89
N LEU A 167 16.61 14.38 -2.53
CA LEU A 167 15.25 14.88 -2.23
C LEU A 167 14.48 13.83 -1.44
N PRO A 168 13.63 14.21 -0.46
CA PRO A 168 12.80 13.25 0.26
C PRO A 168 11.85 12.52 -0.70
N ALA A 169 11.57 11.26 -0.42
CA ALA A 169 10.60 10.43 -1.13
C ALA A 169 9.74 9.64 -0.15
N THR A 170 8.50 9.35 -0.50
CA THR A 170 7.69 8.32 0.19
C THR A 170 7.61 7.08 -0.70
N VAL A 171 7.89 5.91 -0.14
CA VAL A 171 7.97 4.65 -0.87
C VAL A 171 6.97 3.67 -0.29
N LYS A 172 6.25 2.98 -1.17
CA LYS A 172 5.45 1.80 -0.86
C LYS A 172 5.74 0.71 -1.88
N THR A 173 6.01 -0.50 -1.42
CA THR A 173 6.24 -1.66 -2.30
C THR A 173 5.42 -2.85 -1.83
N ARG A 174 4.98 -3.66 -2.80
CA ARG A 174 4.38 -4.98 -2.56
C ARG A 174 5.10 -5.99 -3.44
N ILE A 175 5.74 -6.98 -2.82
CA ILE A 175 6.55 -8.00 -3.50
C ILE A 175 5.96 -9.38 -3.19
N VAL A 176 5.66 -10.16 -4.22
CA VAL A 176 5.19 -11.54 -4.08
C VAL A 176 6.27 -12.48 -4.58
N CYS A 177 6.79 -13.30 -3.67
CA CYS A 177 7.79 -14.30 -4.01
C CYS A 177 7.21 -15.35 -4.97
N PRO A 178 8.00 -15.85 -5.93
CA PRO A 178 7.60 -17.00 -6.73
C PRO A 178 7.40 -18.23 -5.85
N ALA A 179 6.47 -19.09 -6.25
CA ALA A 179 6.13 -20.34 -5.55
C ALA A 179 7.18 -21.44 -5.73
#